data_AF-D6GUK7-F1
#
_entry.id   AF-D6GUK7-F1
#
_cell.length_a   1.000
_cell.length_b   1.000
_cell.length_c   1.000
_cell.angle_alpha   90.00
_cell.angle_beta   90.00
_cell.angle_gamma   90.00
#
_symmetry.space_group_name_H-M   'P 1'
#
loop_
_entity.id
_entity.type
_entity.pdbx_description
1 polymer ?
#
loop_
_entity_poly.entity_id
_entity_poly.type
_entity_poly.pdbx_seq_one_letter_code
_entity_poly.pdbx_strand_id
1 'polypeptide(L)'
;MKEGPQAREEVRGVKIVLTDMMLHEDAIHRGPAQVIPAVRDAIKDAMLQANPIILEPIQILRVDLPMANLSNISALIQSKRGIIDNVKDDGDKAVITAEMPVASTFNFTNELRSGTEGRGSWSLAGETFKKLPRDIQPVIIKQIRDRKGLEPMQ
;
A
#
# COMPACT_ATOMS: atom_id res chain seq x y z
N MET A 1 8.08 -12.88 7.17
CA MET A 1 8.03 -12.11 5.90
C MET A 1 6.70 -12.21 5.19
N LYS A 2 6.13 -13.41 5.01
CA LYS A 2 4.77 -13.54 4.46
C LYS A 2 3.70 -12.89 5.36
N GLU A 3 3.91 -12.91 6.67
CA GLU A 3 3.05 -12.27 7.65
C GLU A 3 3.88 -11.34 8.53
N GLY A 4 3.57 -10.05 8.47
CA GLY A 4 4.16 -9.00 9.31
C GLY A 4 3.44 -8.85 10.65
N PRO A 5 4.08 -8.20 11.64
CA PRO A 5 3.60 -8.16 13.02
C PRO A 5 2.32 -7.33 13.22
N GLN A 6 2.11 -6.26 12.45
CA GLN A 6 0.98 -5.34 12.68
C GLN A 6 -0.38 -5.92 12.25
N ALA A 7 -0.45 -6.57 11.09
CA ALA A 7 -1.72 -7.01 10.51
C ALA A 7 -1.64 -8.30 9.68
N ARG A 8 -0.55 -9.07 9.83
CA ARG A 8 -0.24 -10.26 8.99
C ARG A 8 -0.29 -9.98 7.49
N GLU A 9 0.12 -8.78 7.08
CA GLU A 9 0.35 -8.42 5.68
C GLU A 9 1.80 -8.74 5.29
N GLU A 10 2.08 -8.86 4.00
CA GLU A 10 3.43 -9.15 3.51
C GLU A 10 4.41 -8.04 3.89
N VAL A 11 5.59 -8.42 4.38
CA VAL A 11 6.64 -7.50 4.81
C VAL A 11 7.52 -7.11 3.63
N ARG A 12 7.84 -5.81 3.51
CA ARG A 12 8.71 -5.26 2.46
C ARG A 12 9.70 -4.24 3.04
N GLY A 13 10.84 -4.07 2.36
CA GLY A 13 11.82 -3.04 2.71
C GLY A 13 12.60 -3.29 4.01
N VAL A 14 12.75 -4.55 4.42
CA VAL A 14 13.46 -4.92 5.66
C VAL A 14 14.82 -5.55 5.33
N LYS A 15 15.85 -5.17 6.08
CA LYS A 15 17.15 -5.85 6.12
C LYS A 15 17.29 -6.53 7.49
N ILE A 16 17.44 -7.85 7.50
CA ILE A 16 17.76 -8.60 8.72
C ILE A 16 19.26 -8.87 8.74
N VAL A 17 19.89 -8.63 9.88
CA VAL A 17 21.29 -8.96 10.12
C VAL A 17 21.35 -9.82 11.38
N LEU A 18 21.87 -11.04 11.26
CA LEU A 18 22.21 -11.87 12.41
C LEU A 18 23.58 -11.41 12.91
N THR A 19 23.61 -10.83 14.12
CA THR A 19 24.85 -10.29 14.70
C THR A 19 25.60 -11.33 15.54
N ASP A 20 24.85 -12.15 16.28
CA ASP A 20 25.39 -13.20 17.14
C ASP A 20 24.36 -14.33 17.30
N MET A 21 24.83 -15.53 17.65
CA MET A 21 23.99 -16.68 17.95
C MET A 21 24.69 -17.66 18.89
N MET A 22 23.91 -18.27 19.79
CA MET A 22 24.34 -19.40 20.61
C MET A 22 23.46 -20.61 20.30
N LEU A 23 24.09 -21.74 20.03
CA LEU A 23 23.40 -23.00 19.75
C LEU A 23 23.75 -24.04 20.80
N HIS A 24 22.79 -24.91 21.10
CA HIS A 24 23.06 -26.12 21.85
C HIS A 24 24.05 -27.01 21.05
N GLU A 25 24.95 -27.68 21.76
CA GLU A 25 25.99 -28.54 21.16
C GLU A 25 25.37 -29.74 20.42
N ASP A 26 24.39 -30.40 21.05
CA ASP A 26 23.70 -31.54 20.49
C ASP A 26 22.72 -31.18 19.36
N ALA A 27 22.87 -31.87 18.23
CA ALA A 27 22.04 -31.65 17.05
C ALA A 27 20.54 -31.94 17.30
N ILE A 28 20.23 -32.85 18.22
CA ILE A 28 18.85 -33.18 18.60
C ILE A 28 18.12 -32.03 19.30
N HIS A 29 18.88 -31.08 19.87
CA HIS A 29 18.35 -29.91 20.59
C HIS A 29 18.38 -28.62 19.74
N ARG A 30 18.57 -28.75 18.43
CA ARG A 30 18.51 -27.63 17.46
C ARG A 30 17.72 -27.99 16.21
N GLY A 31 16.64 -28.76 16.40
CA GLY A 31 15.74 -29.15 15.32
C GLY A 31 14.91 -27.96 14.79
N PRO A 32 14.21 -28.13 13.65
CA PRO A 32 13.38 -27.07 13.05
C PRO A 32 12.33 -26.51 14.02
N ALA A 33 11.74 -27.36 14.86
CA ALA A 33 10.75 -26.97 15.86
C ALA A 33 11.30 -26.01 16.94
N GLN A 34 12.63 -25.91 17.10
CA GLN A 34 13.28 -25.03 18.07
C GLN A 34 13.83 -23.78 17.39
N VAL A 35 14.55 -23.94 16.28
CA VAL A 35 15.25 -22.83 15.60
C VAL A 35 14.27 -21.91 14.87
N ILE A 36 13.27 -22.47 14.17
CA ILE A 36 12.32 -21.67 13.37
C ILE A 36 11.51 -20.69 14.24
N PRO A 37 10.85 -21.11 15.35
CA PRO A 37 10.13 -20.15 16.19
C PRO A 37 11.08 -19.14 16.83
N ALA A 38 12.25 -19.56 17.32
CA ALA A 38 13.22 -18.64 17.93
C ALA A 38 13.61 -17.49 16.98
N VAL A 39 13.97 -17.81 15.73
CA VAL A 39 14.33 -16.80 14.72
C VAL A 39 13.11 -15.99 14.30
N ARG A 40 11.95 -16.61 14.09
CA ARG A 40 10.72 -15.92 13.69
C ARG A 40 10.29 -14.90 14.74
N ASP A 41 10.30 -15.28 16.00
CA ASP A 41 9.83 -14.45 17.11
C ASP A 41 10.84 -13.33 17.36
N ALA A 42 12.15 -13.59 17.30
CA ALA A 42 13.19 -12.56 17.34
C ALA A 42 13.04 -11.52 16.22
N ILE A 43 12.77 -11.94 14.98
CA ILE A 43 12.51 -11.02 13.86
C ILE A 43 11.24 -10.21 14.11
N LYS A 44 10.16 -10.86 14.60
CA LYS A 44 8.89 -10.19 14.89
C LYS A 44 9.07 -9.08 15.93
N ASP A 45 9.80 -9.37 17.01
CA ASP A 45 10.02 -8.43 18.10
C ASP A 45 10.95 -7.28 17.65
N ALA A 46 12.01 -7.59 16.91
CA ALA A 46 12.88 -6.58 16.32
C ALA A 46 12.10 -5.64 15.38
N MET A 47 11.18 -6.19 14.57
CA MET A 47 10.32 -5.39 13.71
C MET A 47 9.38 -4.47 14.51
N LEU A 48 8.80 -4.94 15.61
CA LEU A 48 7.93 -4.13 16.48
C LEU A 48 8.69 -2.97 17.14
N GLN A 49 9.92 -3.23 17.59
CA GLN A 49 10.80 -2.19 18.15
C GLN A 49 11.26 -1.17 17.10
N ALA A 50 11.33 -1.57 15.84
CA ALA A 50 11.72 -0.71 14.72
C ALA A 50 10.60 0.24 14.24
N ASN A 51 9.49 0.36 14.97
CA ASN A 51 8.32 1.17 14.60
C ASN A 51 7.78 0.83 13.19
N PRO A 52 7.23 -0.38 13.01
CA PRO A 52 6.79 -0.83 11.70
C PRO A 52 5.63 0.05 11.21
N ILE A 53 5.54 0.21 9.89
CA ILE A 53 4.49 0.99 9.25
C ILE A 53 3.77 0.16 8.20
N ILE A 54 2.51 0.53 7.94
CA ILE A 54 1.76 -0.01 6.81
C ILE A 54 2.12 0.76 5.53
N LEU A 55 2.32 0.00 4.46
CA LEU A 55 2.40 0.53 3.11
C LEU A 55 1.06 0.30 2.42
N GLU A 56 0.57 1.31 1.69
CA GLU A 56 -0.57 1.16 0.80
C GLU A 56 -0.11 1.07 -0.66
N PRO A 57 -0.79 0.26 -1.49
CA PRO A 57 -0.52 0.22 -2.92
C PRO A 57 -1.04 1.49 -3.59
N ILE A 58 -0.21 2.06 -4.45
CA ILE A 58 -0.47 3.25 -5.25
C ILE A 58 -0.44 2.86 -6.72
N GLN A 59 -1.44 3.30 -7.47
CA GLN A 59 -1.52 3.15 -8.92
C GLN A 59 -1.12 4.45 -9.59
N ILE A 60 -0.30 4.36 -10.63
CA ILE A 60 -0.03 5.46 -11.55
C ILE A 60 -1.07 5.35 -12.65
N LEU A 61 -1.96 6.33 -12.70
CA LEU A 61 -3.07 6.41 -13.63
C LEU A 61 -2.69 7.35 -14.77
N ARG A 62 -3.05 6.94 -15.99
CA ARG A 62 -3.14 7.83 -17.15
C ARG A 62 -4.61 8.06 -17.45
N VAL A 63 -5.05 9.31 -17.42
CA VAL A 63 -6.45 9.71 -17.65
C VAL A 63 -6.51 10.58 -18.90
N ASP A 64 -7.19 10.12 -19.94
CA ASP A 64 -7.41 10.85 -21.19
C ASP A 64 -8.84 11.44 -21.18
N LEU A 65 -8.97 12.75 -21.41
CA LEU A 65 -10.24 13.48 -21.27
C LEU A 65 -10.31 14.72 -22.18
N PRO A 66 -11.50 15.26 -22.51
CA PRO A 66 -11.61 16.52 -23.24
C PRO A 66 -11.10 17.70 -22.41
N MET A 67 -10.37 18.64 -23.01
CA MET A 67 -9.75 19.78 -22.30
C MET A 67 -10.75 20.57 -21.43
N ALA A 68 -12.01 20.68 -21.87
CA ALA A 68 -13.10 21.32 -21.12
C ALA A 68 -13.40 20.68 -19.75
N ASN A 69 -13.09 19.40 -19.55
CA ASN A 69 -13.34 18.67 -18.30
C ASN A 69 -12.13 18.65 -17.36
N LEU A 70 -10.98 19.22 -17.75
CA LEU A 70 -9.71 19.13 -17.01
C LEU A 70 -9.84 19.56 -15.55
N SER A 71 -10.48 20.71 -15.29
CA SER A 71 -10.63 21.23 -13.93
C SER A 71 -11.47 20.29 -13.05
N ASN A 72 -12.56 19.74 -13.60
CA ASN A 72 -13.45 18.85 -12.86
C ASN A 72 -12.75 17.54 -12.50
N ILE A 73 -12.05 16.93 -13.47
CA ILE A 73 -11.34 15.67 -13.24
C ILE A 73 -10.11 15.84 -12.35
N SER A 74 -9.43 16.99 -12.44
CA SER A 74 -8.33 17.30 -11.51
C SER A 74 -8.81 17.38 -10.06
N ALA A 75 -9.95 18.03 -9.82
CA ALA A 75 -10.56 18.09 -8.49
C ALA A 75 -11.02 16.71 -8.00
N LEU A 76 -11.54 15.88 -8.89
CA LEU A 76 -11.93 14.50 -8.59
C LEU A 76 -10.74 13.63 -8.15
N ILE A 77 -9.61 13.75 -8.85
CA ILE A 77 -8.39 13.02 -8.49
C ILE A 77 -7.91 13.44 -7.10
N GLN A 78 -7.88 14.75 -6.83
CA GLN A 78 -7.44 15.29 -5.54
C GLN A 78 -8.37 14.89 -4.38
N SER A 79 -9.69 14.88 -4.59
CA SER A 79 -10.66 14.46 -3.56
C SER A 79 -10.48 12.98 -3.15
N LYS A 80 -9.89 12.17 -4.02
CA LYS A 80 -9.53 10.76 -3.78
C LYS A 80 -8.09 10.54 -3.29
N ARG A 81 -7.46 11.56 -2.70
CA ARG A 81 -6.03 11.52 -2.29
C ARG A 81 -5.07 11.27 -3.44
N GLY A 82 -5.50 11.52 -4.68
CA GLY A 82 -4.64 11.43 -5.85
C GLY A 82 -3.73 12.65 -5.95
N ILE A 83 -2.51 12.44 -6.44
CA ILE A 83 -1.51 13.47 -6.69
C ILE A 83 -1.28 13.52 -8.19
N ILE A 84 -1.49 14.68 -8.80
CA ILE A 84 -1.26 14.87 -10.22
C ILE A 84 0.24 15.12 -10.43
N ASP A 85 0.88 14.26 -11.23
CA ASP A 85 2.29 14.37 -11.57
C ASP A 85 2.49 15.27 -12.78
N ASN A 86 1.65 15.11 -13.80
CA ASN A 86 1.76 15.85 -15.05
C ASN A 86 0.41 15.98 -15.75
N VAL A 87 0.24 17.07 -16.49
CA VAL A 87 -0.87 17.27 -17.42
C VAL A 87 -0.29 17.61 -18.79
N LYS A 88 -0.59 16.79 -19.79
CA LYS A 88 -0.21 17.03 -21.17
C LYS A 88 -1.42 17.56 -21.94
N ASP A 89 -1.24 18.72 -22.57
CA ASP A 89 -2.18 19.31 -23.51
C ASP A 89 -1.97 18.69 -24.92
N ASP A 90 -3.06 18.28 -25.56
CA ASP A 90 -3.12 17.74 -26.92
C ASP A 90 -4.26 18.41 -27.72
N GLY A 91 -4.40 19.74 -27.55
CA GLY A 91 -5.42 20.57 -28.20
C GLY A 91 -6.79 20.39 -27.57
N ASP A 92 -7.66 19.62 -28.22
CA ASP A 92 -9.03 19.38 -27.72
C ASP A 92 -9.07 18.34 -26.58
N LYS A 93 -7.95 17.68 -26.31
CA LYS A 93 -7.80 16.64 -25.28
C LYS A 93 -6.68 17.00 -24.30
N ALA A 94 -6.83 16.50 -23.08
CA ALA A 94 -5.80 16.52 -22.06
C ALA A 94 -5.52 15.10 -21.58
N VAL A 95 -4.26 14.84 -21.21
CA VAL A 95 -3.83 13.59 -20.59
C VAL A 95 -3.23 13.92 -19.23
N ILE A 96 -3.87 13.43 -18.16
CA ILE A 96 -3.36 13.55 -16.79
C ILE A 96 -2.59 12.27 -16.45
N THR A 97 -1.37 12.41 -15.93
CA THR A 97 -0.69 11.34 -15.19
C THR A 97 -0.78 11.67 -13.70
N ALA A 98 -1.30 10.75 -12.91
CA ALA A 98 -1.51 10.94 -11.49
C ALA A 98 -1.31 9.65 -10.72
N GLU A 99 -0.76 9.76 -9.53
CA GLU A 99 -0.73 8.68 -8.56
C GLU A 99 -2.01 8.69 -7.72
N MET A 100 -2.61 7.53 -7.47
CA MET A 100 -3.77 7.39 -6.59
C MET A 100 -3.69 6.11 -5.77
N PRO A 101 -4.04 6.14 -4.48
CA PRO A 101 -4.17 4.91 -3.70
C PRO A 101 -5.21 3.97 -4.29
N VAL A 102 -4.90 2.66 -4.38
CA VAL A 102 -5.85 1.66 -4.90
C VAL A 102 -7.17 1.67 -4.12
N ALA A 103 -7.11 1.84 -2.80
CA ALA A 103 -8.31 1.93 -1.97
C ALA A 103 -9.23 3.09 -2.37
N SER A 104 -8.66 4.13 -2.98
CA SER A 104 -9.38 5.33 -3.40
C SER A 104 -9.85 5.28 -4.86
N THR A 105 -9.38 4.32 -5.68
CA THR A 105 -9.83 4.16 -7.07
C THR A 105 -11.21 3.51 -7.19
N PHE A 106 -11.79 3.03 -6.07
CA PHE A 106 -13.15 2.53 -6.05
C PHE A 106 -14.13 3.61 -6.55
N ASN A 107 -15.06 3.21 -7.42
CA ASN A 107 -15.98 4.08 -8.16
C ASN A 107 -15.36 5.13 -9.11
N PHE A 108 -14.02 5.20 -9.24
CA PHE A 108 -13.37 6.21 -10.07
C PHE A 108 -13.84 6.17 -11.53
N THR A 109 -14.02 4.98 -12.12
CA THR A 109 -14.53 4.84 -13.49
C THR A 109 -15.90 5.48 -13.69
N ASN A 110 -16.82 5.29 -12.74
CA ASN A 110 -18.17 5.82 -12.84
C ASN A 110 -18.18 7.34 -12.65
N GLU A 111 -17.40 7.84 -11.69
CA GLU A 111 -17.27 9.27 -11.42
C GLU A 111 -16.56 10.01 -12.57
N LEU A 112 -15.53 9.41 -13.17
CA LEU A 112 -14.89 9.90 -14.38
C LEU A 112 -15.88 9.97 -15.54
N ARG A 113 -16.65 8.90 -15.77
CA ARG A 113 -17.66 8.86 -16.83
C ARG A 113 -18.69 9.97 -16.65
N SER A 114 -19.22 10.15 -15.44
CA SER A 114 -20.17 11.22 -15.14
C SER A 114 -19.55 12.61 -15.30
N GLY A 115 -18.31 12.81 -14.82
CA GLY A 115 -17.60 14.10 -14.88
C GLY A 115 -17.11 14.50 -16.27
N THR A 116 -17.14 13.58 -17.23
CA THR A 116 -16.74 13.79 -18.64
C THR A 116 -17.84 13.51 -19.65
N GLU A 117 -19.08 13.28 -19.20
CA GLU A 117 -20.21 12.90 -20.06
C GLU A 117 -19.90 11.65 -20.92
N GLY A 118 -19.10 10.73 -20.37
CA GLY A 118 -18.67 9.49 -21.04
C GLY A 118 -17.51 9.64 -22.03
N ARG A 119 -16.88 10.81 -22.12
CA ARG A 119 -15.77 11.08 -23.05
C ARG A 119 -14.38 10.84 -22.46
N GLY A 120 -14.28 10.66 -21.15
CA GLY A 120 -13.03 10.34 -20.46
C GLY A 120 -12.77 8.84 -20.36
N SER A 121 -11.50 8.46 -20.42
CA SER A 121 -11.02 7.11 -20.16
C SER A 121 -9.78 7.15 -19.27
N TRP A 122 -9.47 6.03 -18.61
CA TRP A 122 -8.24 5.91 -17.86
C TRP A 122 -7.63 4.53 -18.03
N SER A 123 -6.31 4.45 -17.82
CA SER A 123 -5.53 3.23 -17.88
C SER A 123 -4.47 3.22 -16.78
N LEU A 124 -4.01 2.02 -16.43
CA LEU A 124 -2.92 1.84 -15.48
C LEU A 124 -1.58 2.00 -16.21
N ALA A 125 -0.76 2.94 -15.76
CA ALA A 125 0.59 3.19 -16.27
C ALA A 125 1.67 2.54 -15.39
N GLY A 126 1.36 2.23 -14.12
CA GLY A 126 2.29 1.58 -13.21
C GLY A 126 1.71 1.40 -11.81
N GLU A 127 2.49 0.79 -10.93
CA GLU A 127 2.13 0.57 -9.54
C GLU A 127 3.35 0.69 -8.62
N THR A 128 3.12 1.09 -7.38
CA THR A 128 4.15 1.14 -6.33
C THR A 128 3.51 1.01 -4.96
N PHE A 129 4.31 1.06 -3.91
CA PHE A 129 3.84 1.12 -2.52
C PHE A 129 4.36 2.38 -1.86
N LYS A 130 3.48 3.10 -1.16
CA LYS A 130 3.85 4.27 -0.36
C LYS A 130 3.40 4.11 1.07
N LYS A 131 4.00 4.91 1.96
CA LYS A 131 3.64 4.90 3.38
C LYS A 131 2.20 5.35 3.54
N LEU A 132 1.38 4.53 4.19
CA LEU A 132 0.04 4.91 4.57
C LEU A 132 0.12 6.10 5.56
N PRO A 133 -0.66 7.19 5.37
CA PRO A 133 -0.68 8.32 6.29
C PRO A 133 -0.89 7.89 7.74
N ARG A 134 -0.08 8.44 8.66
CA ARG A 134 0.02 7.97 10.06
C ARG A 134 -1.30 8.04 10.81
N ASP A 135 -2.11 9.04 10.50
CA ASP A 135 -3.42 9.31 11.05
C ASP A 135 -4.44 8.21 10.75
N ILE A 136 -4.36 7.58 9.57
CA ILE A 136 -5.30 6.51 9.18
C ILE A 136 -4.75 5.10 9.44
N GLN A 137 -3.44 4.95 9.74
CA GLN A 137 -2.85 3.64 10.00
C GLN A 137 -3.58 2.83 11.09
N PRO A 138 -3.90 3.38 12.29
CA PRO A 138 -4.57 2.60 13.34
C PRO A 138 -5.92 2.05 12.90
N VAL A 139 -6.69 2.84 12.15
CA VAL A 139 -8.00 2.46 11.62
C VAL A 139 -7.86 1.32 10.63
N ILE A 140 -6.95 1.44 9.67
CA ILE A 140 -6.74 0.41 8.63
C ILE A 140 -6.18 -0.88 9.24
N ILE A 141 -5.22 -0.79 10.17
CA ILE A 141 -4.68 -1.96 10.88
C ILE A 141 -5.83 -2.70 11.57
N LYS A 142 -6.68 -1.98 12.31
CA LYS A 142 -7.84 -2.58 13.00
C LYS A 142 -8.77 -3.29 12.00
N GLN A 143 -9.16 -2.63 10.91
CA GLN A 143 -10.01 -3.22 9.89
C GLN A 143 -9.42 -4.50 9.27
N ILE A 144 -8.12 -4.51 8.98
CA ILE A 144 -7.45 -5.70 8.44
C ILE A 144 -7.47 -6.84 9.46
N ARG A 145 -7.20 -6.54 10.74
CA ARG A 145 -7.20 -7.54 11.82
C ARG A 145 -8.60 -8.11 12.05
N ASP A 146 -9.62 -7.27 12.12
CA ASP A 146 -11.01 -7.67 12.28
C ASP A 146 -11.46 -8.57 11.13
N ARG A 147 -11.16 -8.19 9.87
CA ARG A 147 -11.44 -8.99 8.67
C ARG A 147 -10.76 -10.36 8.71
N LYS A 148 -9.56 -10.46 9.29
CA LYS A 148 -8.79 -11.70 9.42
C LYS A 148 -9.11 -12.49 10.69
N GLY A 149 -10.00 -12.01 11.56
CA GLY A 149 -10.30 -12.65 12.85
C GLY A 149 -9.10 -12.66 13.81
N LEU A 150 -8.23 -11.66 13.75
CA LEU A 150 -7.07 -11.53 14.62
C LEU A 150 -7.44 -10.77 15.89
N GLU A 151 -6.80 -11.10 17.01
CA GLU A 151 -6.97 -10.36 18.26
C GLU A 151 -6.58 -8.88 18.11
N PRO A 152 -7.12 -7.96 18.91
CA PRO A 152 -6.66 -6.56 18.95
C PRO A 152 -5.16 -6.48 19.23
N MET A 153 -4.50 -5.45 18.71
CA MET A 153 -3.10 -5.19 19.05
C MET A 153 -3.04 -4.67 20.49
N GLN A 154 -2.29 -5.35 21.36
CA GLN A 154 -1.99 -4.91 22.72
C GLN A 154 -1.00 -3.74 22.72
#